data_AF-A0A1Z8WTC6-F1
#
_entry.id   AF-A0A1Z8WTC6-F1
#
_cell.length_a   1.000
_cell.length_b   1.000
_cell.length_c   1.000
_cell.angle_alpha   90.00
_cell.angle_beta   90.00
_cell.angle_gamma   90.00
#
_symmetry.space_group_name_H-M   'P 1'
#
loop_
_entity.id
_entity.type
_entity.pdbx_description
1 polymer ?
#
loop_
_entity_poly.entity_id
_entity_poly.type
_entity_poly.pdbx_seq_one_letter_code
_entity_poly.pdbx_strand_id
1 'polypeptide(L)'
;MKQIGKFIMVFISFSAGLMLGVNIKTFYEASTFKPYSWSNPPKIANCYGPEFSKLQMARAMDYWAIRGYTLGDYIHKPSDDVCEREWTSGYVVLRKSKGLPSSTLASTRRYTVVTTMQGAVIRYQPGSYNLDLLNEHELGHALGFTHLEVDNHIMHPNYGKMGRSFWIP
;
A
#
# COMPACT_ATOMS: atom_id res chain seq x y z
N MET A 1 37.94 -24.27 19.11
CA MET A 1 37.70 -22.88 19.57
C MET A 1 37.90 -21.80 18.50
N LYS A 2 39.01 -21.76 17.73
CA LYS A 2 39.24 -20.69 16.71
C LYS A 2 38.17 -20.61 15.60
N GLN A 3 37.53 -21.71 15.23
CA GLN A 3 36.54 -21.75 14.16
C GLN A 3 35.17 -21.16 14.59
N ILE A 4 34.83 -21.28 15.88
CA ILE A 4 33.59 -20.74 16.45
C ILE A 4 33.61 -19.20 16.47
N GLY A 5 34.76 -18.58 16.79
CA GLY A 5 34.91 -17.12 16.79
C GLY A 5 34.71 -16.48 15.41
N LYS A 6 35.15 -17.14 14.33
CA LYS A 6 34.92 -16.66 12.96
C LYS A 6 33.44 -16.69 12.57
N PHE A 7 32.74 -17.75 12.95
CA PHE A 7 31.31 -17.89 12.67
C PHE A 7 30.47 -16.82 13.40
N ILE A 8 30.80 -16.55 14.66
CA ILE A 8 30.16 -15.49 15.46
C ILE A 8 30.39 -14.12 14.81
N MET A 9 31.60 -13.82 14.35
CA MET A 9 31.90 -12.52 13.74
C MET A 9 31.11 -12.31 12.44
N VAL A 10 31.03 -13.32 11.57
CA VAL A 10 30.22 -13.25 10.34
C VAL A 10 28.74 -13.05 10.65
N PHE A 11 28.22 -13.78 11.65
CA PHE A 11 26.83 -13.64 12.08
C PHE A 11 26.51 -12.22 12.60
N ILE A 12 27.42 -11.64 13.40
CA ILE A 12 27.28 -10.27 13.90
C ILE A 12 27.30 -9.27 12.74
N SER A 13 28.26 -9.38 11.81
CA SER A 13 28.34 -8.48 10.66
C SER A 13 27.10 -8.56 9.77
N PHE A 14 26.59 -9.77 9.53
CA PHE A 14 25.34 -9.96 8.78
C PHE A 14 24.15 -9.33 9.49
N SER A 15 24.00 -9.58 10.80
CA SER A 15 22.91 -9.04 11.60
C SER A 15 22.95 -7.51 11.66
N ALA A 16 24.14 -6.92 11.83
CA ALA A 16 24.35 -5.48 11.82
C ALA A 16 24.00 -4.86 10.45
N GLY A 17 24.43 -5.50 9.35
CA GLY A 17 24.09 -5.05 7.99
C GLY A 17 22.58 -5.10 7.72
N LEU A 18 21.89 -6.16 8.14
CA LEU A 18 20.45 -6.30 8.00
C LEU A 18 19.70 -5.22 8.81
N MET A 19 20.09 -5.02 10.07
CA MET A 19 19.54 -3.97 10.93
C MET A 19 19.72 -2.58 10.32
N LEU A 20 20.92 -2.25 9.82
CA LEU A 20 21.19 -0.98 9.15
C LEU A 20 20.29 -0.79 7.92
N GLY A 21 20.16 -1.81 7.07
CA GLY A 21 19.31 -1.75 5.88
C GLY A 21 17.83 -1.50 6.21
N VAL A 22 17.29 -2.18 7.23
CA VAL A 22 15.91 -1.98 7.68
C VAL A 22 15.71 -0.56 8.23
N ASN A 23 16.65 -0.05 9.03
CA ASN A 23 16.55 1.30 9.59
C ASN A 23 16.62 2.39 8.51
N ILE A 24 17.51 2.24 7.51
CA ILE A 24 17.60 3.18 6.38
C ILE A 24 16.27 3.24 5.63
N LYS A 25 15.67 2.07 5.34
CA LYS A 25 14.37 2.01 4.67
C LYS A 25 13.27 2.71 5.49
N THR A 26 13.18 2.42 6.78
CA THR A 26 12.17 3.03 7.67
C THR A 26 12.36 4.54 7.75
N PHE A 27 13.59 5.03 7.87
CA PHE A 27 13.89 6.45 7.88
C PHE A 27 13.52 7.14 6.56
N TYR A 28 13.79 6.49 5.42
CA TYR A 28 13.39 7.01 4.11
C TYR A 28 11.87 7.14 3.97
N GLU A 29 11.11 6.14 4.39
CA GLU A 29 9.64 6.19 4.36
C GLU A 29 9.07 7.23 5.34
N ALA A 30 9.72 7.46 6.48
CA ALA A 30 9.28 8.45 7.46
C ALA A 30 9.58 9.90 7.05
N SER A 31 10.62 10.11 6.24
CA SER A 31 11.07 11.45 5.81
C SER A 31 10.52 11.87 4.46
N THR A 32 9.98 10.95 3.66
CA THR A 32 9.46 11.22 2.32
C THR A 32 7.96 10.98 2.28
N PHE A 33 7.19 11.97 1.79
CA PHE A 33 5.74 11.82 1.65
C PHE A 33 5.34 10.84 0.51
N LYS A 34 6.17 10.74 -0.54
CA LYS A 34 5.99 9.82 -1.66
C LYS A 34 7.28 9.03 -1.97
N PRO A 35 7.67 8.07 -1.12
CA PRO A 35 8.91 7.31 -1.26
C PRO A 35 8.95 6.38 -2.48
N TYR A 36 7.78 6.03 -3.03
CA TYR A 36 7.69 5.03 -4.09
C TYR A 36 6.91 5.54 -5.30
N SER A 37 7.26 5.00 -6.46
CA SER A 37 6.57 5.29 -7.72
C SER A 37 6.43 4.03 -8.56
N TRP A 38 5.43 4.03 -9.44
CA TRP A 38 5.26 2.98 -10.43
C TRP A 38 5.97 3.35 -11.72
N SER A 39 6.68 2.40 -12.34
CA SER A 39 7.22 2.60 -13.69
C SER A 39 6.11 2.62 -14.75
N ASN A 40 5.05 1.84 -14.54
CA ASN A 40 3.86 1.78 -15.40
C ASN A 40 2.60 1.83 -14.53
N PRO A 41 1.51 2.48 -14.99
CA PRO A 41 0.25 2.52 -14.26
C PRO A 41 -0.23 1.11 -13.87
N PRO A 42 -0.48 0.84 -12.58
CA PRO A 42 -0.91 -0.49 -12.15
C PRO A 42 -2.38 -0.72 -12.47
N LYS A 43 -2.74 -1.96 -12.79
CA LYS A 43 -4.14 -2.39 -12.90
C LYS A 43 -4.72 -2.66 -11.51
N ILE A 44 -6.01 -2.50 -11.34
CA ILE A 44 -6.68 -2.78 -10.06
C ILE A 44 -7.47 -4.07 -10.21
N ALA A 45 -7.18 -5.07 -9.37
CA ALA A 45 -7.87 -6.37 -9.38
C ALA A 45 -8.75 -6.53 -8.14
N ASN A 46 -10.04 -6.77 -8.35
CA ASN A 46 -10.97 -7.05 -7.28
C ASN A 46 -10.93 -8.53 -6.86
N CYS A 47 -10.12 -8.85 -5.86
CA CYS A 47 -10.11 -10.15 -5.18
C CYS A 47 -10.84 -10.10 -3.83
N TYR A 48 -11.60 -9.03 -3.56
CA TYR A 48 -12.41 -8.90 -2.34
C TYR A 48 -13.65 -9.77 -2.43
N GLY A 49 -14.30 -9.75 -3.59
CA GLY A 49 -15.53 -10.48 -3.89
C GLY A 49 -16.54 -9.65 -4.68
N PRO A 50 -17.68 -10.24 -5.08
CA PRO A 50 -18.72 -9.56 -5.86
C PRO A 50 -19.41 -8.43 -5.10
N GLU A 51 -19.30 -8.37 -3.76
CA GLU A 51 -19.87 -7.31 -2.94
C GLU A 51 -19.15 -5.95 -3.09
N PHE A 52 -17.92 -5.96 -3.59
CA PHE A 52 -17.15 -4.72 -3.77
C PHE A 52 -17.69 -3.93 -4.95
N SER A 53 -18.25 -2.74 -4.69
CA SER A 53 -18.88 -1.93 -5.72
C SER A 53 -17.86 -1.40 -6.74
N LYS A 54 -18.10 -1.67 -8.03
CA LYS A 54 -17.33 -1.07 -9.13
C LYS A 54 -17.36 0.46 -9.09
N LEU A 55 -18.50 1.04 -8.71
CA LEU A 55 -18.68 2.49 -8.66
C LEU A 55 -17.79 3.16 -7.60
N GLN A 56 -17.60 2.50 -6.45
CA GLN A 56 -16.74 3.02 -5.38
C GLN A 56 -15.28 3.06 -5.80
N MET A 57 -14.80 2.00 -6.48
CA MET A 57 -13.44 2.01 -7.00
C MET A 57 -13.27 3.03 -8.14
N ALA A 58 -14.24 3.13 -9.05
CA ALA A 58 -14.21 4.11 -10.13
C ALA A 58 -14.09 5.54 -9.58
N ARG A 59 -14.90 5.90 -8.58
CA ARG A 59 -14.81 7.20 -7.89
C ARG A 59 -13.42 7.45 -7.31
N ALA A 60 -12.82 6.42 -6.68
CA ALA A 60 -11.50 6.54 -6.09
C ALA A 60 -10.39 6.69 -7.15
N MET A 61 -10.52 6.01 -8.28
CA MET A 61 -9.63 6.18 -9.43
C MET A 61 -9.76 7.59 -10.02
N ASP A 62 -10.97 8.09 -10.20
CA ASP A 62 -11.24 9.44 -10.72
C ASP A 62 -10.64 10.52 -9.82
N TYR A 63 -10.74 10.35 -8.49
CA TYR A 63 -10.13 11.25 -7.51
C TYR A 63 -8.63 11.43 -7.77
N TRP A 64 -7.91 10.35 -8.09
CA TRP A 64 -6.47 10.39 -8.38
C TRP A 64 -6.17 10.83 -9.81
N ALA A 65 -7.01 10.45 -10.77
CA ALA A 65 -6.87 10.84 -12.18
C ALA A 65 -6.90 12.35 -12.36
N ILE A 66 -7.85 13.06 -11.74
CA ILE A 66 -7.93 14.53 -11.81
C ILE A 66 -6.73 15.25 -11.16
N ARG A 67 -5.93 14.52 -10.36
CA ARG A 67 -4.71 15.00 -9.70
C ARG A 67 -3.44 14.60 -10.46
N GLY A 68 -3.58 14.03 -11.67
CA GLY A 68 -2.45 13.67 -12.53
C GLY A 68 -1.87 12.27 -12.27
N TYR A 69 -2.54 11.43 -11.47
CA TYR A 69 -2.09 10.06 -11.22
C TYR A 69 -2.84 9.09 -12.12
N THR A 70 -2.10 8.38 -12.96
CA THR A 70 -2.69 7.40 -13.88
C THR A 70 -2.72 6.02 -13.23
N LEU A 71 -3.90 5.40 -13.27
CA LEU A 71 -4.13 4.00 -12.92
C LEU A 71 -4.55 3.26 -14.20
N GLY A 72 -4.21 1.98 -14.28
CA GLY A 72 -4.69 1.11 -15.35
C GLY A 72 -6.14 0.68 -15.12
N ASP A 73 -6.58 -0.33 -15.87
CA ASP A 73 -7.95 -0.82 -15.82
C ASP A 73 -8.34 -1.38 -14.45
N TYR A 74 -9.62 -1.19 -14.09
CA TYR A 74 -10.26 -1.91 -13.00
C TYR A 74 -10.88 -3.22 -13.49
N ILE A 75 -10.34 -4.34 -13.00
CA ILE A 75 -10.77 -5.70 -13.33
C ILE A 75 -11.64 -6.22 -12.18
N HIS A 76 -12.95 -6.16 -12.38
CA HIS A 76 -13.93 -6.54 -11.35
C HIS A 76 -13.97 -8.05 -11.07
N LYS A 77 -13.64 -8.88 -12.07
CA LYS A 77 -13.53 -10.35 -11.96
C LYS A 77 -12.18 -10.79 -12.54
N PRO A 78 -11.09 -10.67 -11.76
CA PRO A 78 -9.76 -11.11 -12.19
C PRO A 78 -9.67 -12.64 -12.24
N SER A 79 -8.60 -13.17 -12.87
CA SER A 79 -8.33 -14.61 -12.83
C SER A 79 -7.89 -15.06 -11.44
N ASP A 80 -8.15 -16.34 -11.12
CA ASP A 80 -7.80 -16.92 -9.82
C ASP A 80 -6.31 -16.79 -9.50
N ASP A 81 -5.44 -16.95 -10.51
CA ASP A 81 -3.99 -16.74 -10.40
C ASP A 81 -3.60 -15.37 -9.78
N VAL A 82 -4.34 -14.31 -10.10
CA VAL A 82 -4.07 -12.95 -9.56
C VAL A 82 -4.48 -12.86 -8.10
N CYS A 83 -5.53 -13.58 -7.69
CA CYS A 83 -6.09 -13.55 -6.35
C CYS A 83 -5.39 -14.52 -5.38
N GLU A 84 -4.88 -15.64 -5.86
CA GLU A 84 -4.22 -16.65 -5.06
C GLU A 84 -2.81 -16.23 -4.61
N ARG A 85 -2.05 -15.57 -5.49
CA ARG A 85 -0.70 -15.09 -5.18
C ARG A 85 -0.74 -13.98 -4.16
N GLU A 86 0.20 -13.90 -3.23
CA GLU A 86 0.22 -12.76 -2.28
C GLU A 86 0.49 -11.43 -3.01
N TRP A 87 1.37 -11.45 -4.01
CA TRP A 87 1.78 -10.30 -4.79
C TRP A 87 1.71 -10.61 -6.29
N THR A 88 1.17 -9.67 -7.07
CA THR A 88 1.11 -9.77 -8.53
C THR A 88 1.71 -8.50 -9.11
N SER A 89 2.76 -8.64 -9.93
CA SER A 89 3.47 -7.49 -10.48
C SER A 89 2.59 -6.69 -11.44
N GLY A 90 2.59 -5.37 -11.29
CA GLY A 90 1.73 -4.46 -12.08
C GLY A 90 0.29 -4.35 -11.57
N TYR A 91 -0.01 -4.90 -10.39
CA TYR A 91 -1.37 -4.88 -9.82
C TYR A 91 -1.44 -4.22 -8.44
N VAL A 92 -2.56 -3.53 -8.22
CA VAL A 92 -3.13 -3.26 -6.90
C VAL A 92 -4.24 -4.27 -6.66
N VAL A 93 -4.06 -5.18 -5.70
CA VAL A 93 -5.02 -6.25 -5.42
C VAL A 93 -5.86 -5.90 -4.20
N LEU A 94 -7.19 -5.87 -4.37
CA LEU A 94 -8.14 -5.62 -3.29
C LEU A 94 -8.50 -6.95 -2.62
N ARG A 95 -8.47 -7.03 -1.29
CA ARG A 95 -8.73 -8.26 -0.55
C ARG A 95 -9.55 -8.04 0.71
N LYS A 96 -10.31 -9.06 1.10
CA LYS A 96 -10.92 -9.15 2.42
C LYS A 96 -9.86 -9.49 3.46
N SER A 97 -9.80 -8.74 4.54
CA SER A 97 -8.90 -9.05 5.65
C SER A 97 -9.43 -10.25 6.44
N LYS A 98 -8.49 -11.08 6.96
CA LYS A 98 -8.76 -12.16 7.90
C LYS A 98 -8.46 -11.79 9.36
N GLY A 99 -7.99 -10.57 9.64
CA GLY A 99 -7.57 -10.19 10.98
C GLY A 99 -6.79 -8.88 11.03
N LEU A 100 -7.44 -7.77 10.66
CA LEU A 100 -6.92 -6.45 11.01
C LEU A 100 -7.25 -6.15 12.47
N PRO A 101 -6.44 -5.34 13.18
CA PRO A 101 -6.81 -4.81 14.49
C PRO A 101 -8.16 -4.10 14.42
N SER A 102 -8.94 -4.12 15.50
CA SER A 102 -10.31 -3.56 15.54
C SER A 102 -10.38 -2.07 15.18
N SER A 103 -9.30 -1.32 15.40
CA SER A 103 -9.17 0.10 15.05
C SER A 103 -8.75 0.36 13.60
N THR A 104 -8.39 -0.67 12.83
CA THR A 104 -7.87 -0.54 11.47
C THR A 104 -8.94 -0.90 10.45
N LEU A 105 -9.42 0.10 9.71
CA LEU A 105 -10.49 -0.06 8.72
C LEU A 105 -9.99 -0.74 7.44
N ALA A 106 -8.79 -0.40 7.01
CA ALA A 106 -8.10 -1.02 5.90
C ALA A 106 -6.58 -0.89 6.09
N SER A 107 -5.81 -1.63 5.29
CA SER A 107 -4.36 -1.56 5.29
C SER A 107 -3.82 -1.86 3.90
N THR A 108 -3.00 -0.95 3.40
CA THR A 108 -2.25 -1.15 2.16
C THR A 108 -0.83 -1.61 2.46
N ARG A 109 -0.43 -2.74 1.84
CA ARG A 109 0.97 -3.19 1.82
C ARG A 109 1.53 -3.03 0.42
N ARG A 110 2.81 -2.71 0.35
CA ARG A 110 3.54 -2.41 -0.89
C ARG A 110 4.66 -3.43 -1.09
N TYR A 111 4.79 -3.94 -2.30
CA TYR A 111 5.94 -4.71 -2.75
C TYR A 111 6.79 -3.84 -3.66
N THR A 112 8.00 -3.51 -3.21
CA THR A 112 8.89 -2.56 -3.89
C THR A 112 10.25 -3.18 -4.15
N VAL A 113 10.89 -2.73 -5.22
CA VAL A 113 12.32 -2.97 -5.51
C VAL A 113 12.97 -1.60 -5.55
N VAL A 114 13.84 -1.32 -4.57
CA VAL A 114 14.42 0.00 -4.34
C VAL A 114 13.30 1.03 -4.14
N THR A 115 13.13 2.00 -5.04
CA THR A 115 12.08 3.04 -5.01
C THR A 115 10.91 2.75 -5.94
N THR A 116 10.93 1.61 -6.63
CA THR A 116 9.92 1.25 -7.64
C THR A 116 8.90 0.27 -7.08
N MET A 117 7.62 0.63 -7.16
CA MET A 117 6.50 -0.24 -6.87
C MET A 117 6.42 -1.37 -7.90
N GLN A 118 6.36 -2.61 -7.40
CA GLN A 118 6.10 -3.80 -8.20
C GLN A 118 4.65 -4.28 -8.01
N GLY A 119 4.11 -4.19 -6.80
CA GLY A 119 2.78 -4.65 -6.45
C GLY A 119 2.22 -3.91 -5.23
N ALA A 120 0.91 -3.87 -5.08
CA ALA A 120 0.26 -3.42 -3.84
C ALA A 120 -0.92 -4.32 -3.50
N VAL A 121 -1.20 -4.46 -2.20
CA VAL A 121 -2.37 -5.19 -1.71
C VAL A 121 -3.09 -4.33 -0.69
N ILE A 122 -4.36 -4.04 -0.97
CA ILE A 122 -5.25 -3.34 -0.06
C ILE A 122 -6.14 -4.37 0.63
N ARG A 123 -6.04 -4.46 1.95
CA ARG A 123 -6.86 -5.35 2.76
C ARG A 123 -7.90 -4.52 3.50
N TYR A 124 -9.18 -4.85 3.34
CA TYR A 124 -10.28 -4.15 4.02
C TYR A 124 -10.87 -5.02 5.12
N GLN A 125 -11.21 -4.40 6.23
CA GLN A 125 -12.14 -4.98 7.19
C GLN A 125 -13.49 -5.25 6.48
N PRO A 126 -14.24 -6.32 6.83
CA PRO A 126 -15.55 -6.56 6.26
C PRO A 126 -16.48 -5.34 6.33
N GLY A 127 -16.96 -4.86 5.17
CA GLY A 127 -17.85 -3.71 5.05
C GLY A 127 -17.19 -2.32 5.03
N SER A 128 -15.92 -2.18 5.44
CA SER A 128 -15.27 -0.86 5.51
C SER A 128 -15.01 -0.21 4.16
N TYR A 129 -14.94 -0.99 3.08
CA TYR A 129 -14.79 -0.49 1.71
C TYR A 129 -15.92 0.46 1.28
N ASN A 130 -17.05 0.47 1.99
CA ASN A 130 -18.17 1.38 1.76
C ASN A 130 -18.01 2.77 2.41
N LEU A 131 -16.99 2.95 3.26
CA LEU A 131 -16.74 4.23 3.93
C LEU A 131 -16.26 5.28 2.92
N ASP A 132 -16.75 6.50 3.06
CA ASP A 132 -16.37 7.60 2.16
C ASP A 132 -14.86 7.88 2.30
N LEU A 133 -14.19 8.19 1.19
CA LEU A 133 -12.75 8.50 1.14
C LEU A 133 -11.78 7.35 1.48
N LEU A 134 -12.24 6.22 2.02
CA LEU A 134 -11.32 5.13 2.41
C LEU A 134 -10.62 4.52 1.18
N ASN A 135 -11.34 4.32 0.08
CA ASN A 135 -10.73 3.77 -1.14
C ASN A 135 -9.74 4.74 -1.77
N GLU A 136 -10.06 6.03 -1.77
CA GLU A 136 -9.20 7.13 -2.19
C GLU A 136 -7.90 7.14 -1.37
N HIS A 137 -8.01 7.04 -0.05
CA HIS A 137 -6.88 6.97 0.87
C HIS A 137 -5.98 5.75 0.64
N GLU A 138 -6.56 4.56 0.60
CA GLU A 138 -5.81 3.31 0.40
C GLU A 138 -5.17 3.25 -1.01
N LEU A 139 -5.85 3.77 -2.04
CA LEU A 139 -5.24 3.95 -3.36
C LEU A 139 -4.06 4.94 -3.31
N GLY A 140 -4.12 5.97 -2.46
CA GLY A 140 -3.00 6.87 -2.21
C GLY A 140 -1.76 6.10 -1.72
N HIS A 141 -1.94 5.20 -0.76
CA HIS A 141 -0.85 4.31 -0.34
C HIS A 141 -0.37 3.40 -1.46
N ALA A 142 -1.29 2.85 -2.26
CA ALA A 142 -0.94 2.02 -3.40
C ALA A 142 -0.19 2.81 -4.49
N LEU A 143 -0.40 4.12 -4.59
CA LEU A 143 0.34 5.05 -5.46
C LEU A 143 1.69 5.51 -4.89
N GLY A 144 2.00 5.11 -3.66
CA GLY A 144 3.28 5.35 -3.02
C GLY A 144 3.27 6.41 -1.93
N PHE A 145 2.12 7.03 -1.62
CA PHE A 145 2.03 8.04 -0.57
C PHE A 145 2.10 7.42 0.83
N THR A 146 2.67 8.17 1.77
CA THR A 146 2.62 7.87 3.20
C THR A 146 1.54 8.72 3.88
N HIS A 147 1.33 8.50 5.18
CA HIS A 147 0.39 9.31 5.94
C HIS A 147 0.87 10.75 6.07
N LEU A 148 -0.08 11.67 6.22
CA LEU A 148 0.17 13.06 6.59
C LEU A 148 -0.76 13.46 7.72
N GLU A 149 -0.21 13.83 8.88
CA GLU A 149 -0.94 14.23 10.08
C GLU A 149 -1.45 15.69 9.96
N VAL A 150 -2.23 15.96 8.91
CA VAL A 150 -2.90 17.24 8.68
C VAL A 150 -4.40 17.01 8.51
N ASP A 151 -5.18 17.59 9.41
CA ASP A 151 -6.64 17.50 9.35
C ASP A 151 -7.17 17.94 7.97
N ASN A 152 -8.22 17.26 7.50
CA ASN A 152 -8.84 17.44 6.18
C ASN A 152 -7.97 17.01 4.98
N HIS A 153 -6.79 16.42 5.20
CA HIS A 153 -5.98 15.81 4.15
C HIS A 153 -6.43 14.36 3.85
N ILE A 154 -6.42 13.94 2.58
CA ILE A 154 -6.86 12.59 2.17
C ILE A 154 -5.97 11.49 2.74
N MET A 155 -4.67 11.78 2.93
CA MET A 155 -3.70 10.86 3.52
C MET A 155 -3.65 10.92 5.06
N HIS A 156 -4.64 11.52 5.72
CA HIS A 156 -4.69 11.52 7.19
C HIS A 156 -4.96 10.09 7.71
N PRO A 157 -4.17 9.55 8.66
CA PRO A 157 -4.31 8.16 9.11
C PRO A 157 -5.58 7.90 9.91
N ASN A 158 -6.06 8.90 10.66
CA ASN A 158 -7.34 8.82 11.35
C ASN A 158 -8.50 9.18 10.40
N TYR A 159 -9.40 8.24 10.17
CA TYR A 159 -10.59 8.41 9.34
C TYR A 159 -11.44 9.62 9.74
N GLY A 160 -11.63 9.88 11.03
CA GLY A 160 -12.46 11.00 11.50
C GLY A 160 -11.88 12.39 11.22
N LYS A 161 -10.60 12.46 10.82
CA LYS A 161 -9.89 13.69 10.46
C LYS A 161 -9.54 13.76 8.98
N MET A 162 -9.84 12.69 8.23
CA MET A 162 -9.61 12.62 6.79
C MET A 162 -10.52 13.57 6.04
N GLY A 163 -10.02 14.14 4.95
CA GLY A 163 -10.82 15.00 4.07
C GLY A 163 -10.45 14.87 2.60
N ARG A 164 -11.15 15.61 1.73
CA ARG A 164 -10.98 15.51 0.27
C ARG A 164 -9.76 16.25 -0.26
N SER A 165 -9.11 17.04 0.57
CA SER A 165 -7.99 17.88 0.16
C SER A 165 -6.73 17.02 -0.04
N PHE A 166 -5.96 17.37 -1.05
CA PHE A 166 -4.67 16.74 -1.31
C PHE A 166 -3.71 17.79 -1.84
N TRP A 167 -2.52 17.82 -1.25
CA TRP A 167 -1.37 18.56 -1.74
C TRP A 167 -0.11 17.80 -1.33
N ILE A 168 1.00 18.12 -1.97
CA ILE A 168 2.31 17.59 -1.58
C ILE A 168 2.97 18.67 -0.70
N PRO A 169 3.36 18.34 0.54
CA PRO A 169 4.02 19.28 1.45
C PRO A 169 5.44 19.65 0.98
#